data_AF-A0AAV0P322-F1
#
_entry.id   AF-A0AAV0P322-F1
#
_cell.length_a   1.000
_cell.length_b   1.000
_cell.length_c   1.000
_cell.angle_alpha   90.00
_cell.angle_beta   90.00
_cell.angle_gamma   90.00
#
_symmetry.space_group_name_H-M   'P 1'
#
loop_
_entity.id
_entity.type
_entity.pdbx_description
1 polymer ?
#
loop_
_entity_poly.entity_id
_entity_poly.type
_entity_poly.pdbx_seq_one_letter_code
_entity_poly.pdbx_strand_id
1 'polypeptide(L)'
;MSVKSFKFWSGLALSLISLMLSKFDLIVPLSTTQAIRFQLLQAPPSIINFAGDLKYVVEPDMTKRNIASTEDLKDELSDRHVWIAASVHRGEEQVMLAVRRSLARRYPDLVTIIVPRHLQLAHHIVEELQ
;
A
#
# COMPACT_ATOMS: atom_id res chain seq x y z
N MET A 1 12.54 11.18 -7.56
CA MET A 1 12.14 12.59 -7.69
C MET A 1 10.78 12.77 -8.38
N SER A 2 9.81 13.38 -7.72
CA SER A 2 8.49 13.71 -8.31
C SER A 2 8.60 14.81 -9.39
N VAL A 3 7.56 14.97 -10.23
CA VAL A 3 7.52 16.06 -11.23
C VAL A 3 7.53 17.44 -10.56
N LYS A 4 6.74 17.61 -9.50
CA LYS A 4 6.62 18.88 -8.78
C LYS A 4 7.96 19.29 -8.18
N SER A 5 8.63 18.37 -7.49
CA SER A 5 9.94 18.61 -6.89
C SER A 5 11.00 18.88 -7.96
N PHE A 6 11.01 18.12 -9.06
CA PHE A 6 11.94 18.37 -10.16
C PHE A 6 11.80 19.79 -10.70
N LYS A 7 10.58 20.22 -11.07
CA LYS A 7 10.33 21.57 -11.59
C LYS A 7 10.80 22.67 -10.62
N PHE A 8 10.56 22.49 -9.33
CA PHE A 8 11.01 23.43 -8.30
C PHE A 8 12.55 23.54 -8.25
N TRP A 9 13.25 22.40 -8.29
CA TRP A 9 14.70 22.33 -8.16
C TRP A 9 15.48 22.62 -9.46
N SER A 10 14.85 22.50 -10.63
CA SER A 10 15.49 22.72 -11.93
C SER A 10 15.76 24.20 -12.26
N GLY A 11 15.27 25.14 -11.46
CA GLY A 11 15.44 26.59 -11.67
C GLY A 11 16.65 27.17 -10.94
N LEU A 12 16.45 28.32 -10.27
CA LEU A 12 17.50 29.03 -9.52
C LEU A 12 18.14 28.19 -8.41
N ALA A 13 17.47 27.13 -7.95
CA ALA A 13 17.97 26.23 -6.91
C ALA A 13 18.85 25.08 -7.45
N LEU A 14 19.16 25.04 -8.76
CA LEU A 14 19.90 23.94 -9.38
C LEU A 14 21.29 23.74 -8.76
N SER A 15 22.04 24.81 -8.51
CA SER A 15 23.37 24.72 -7.89
C SER A 15 23.29 24.18 -6.46
N LEU A 16 22.25 24.55 -5.71
CA LEU A 16 22.04 24.09 -4.35
C LEU A 16 21.72 22.59 -4.32
N ILE A 17 20.77 22.14 -5.13
CA ILE A 17 20.41 20.72 -5.17
C ILE A 17 21.54 19.86 -5.74
N SER A 18 22.30 20.35 -6.72
CA SER A 18 23.50 19.69 -7.24
C SER A 18 24.51 19.46 -6.12
N LEU A 19 24.81 20.50 -5.33
CA LEU A 19 25.69 20.40 -4.18
C LEU A 19 25.16 19.39 -3.14
N MET A 20 23.85 19.44 -2.82
CA MET A 20 23.26 18.49 -1.87
C MET A 20 23.33 17.04 -2.38
N LEU A 21 23.01 16.81 -3.65
CA LEU A 21 23.05 15.48 -4.27
C LEU A 21 24.47 14.92 -4.33
N SER A 22 25.49 15.79 -4.49
CA SER A 22 26.91 15.39 -4.44
C SER A 22 27.38 14.85 -3.08
N LYS A 23 26.59 15.03 -2.00
CA LYS A 23 26.92 14.53 -0.66
C LYS A 23 26.39 13.14 -0.38
N PHE A 24 25.65 12.54 -1.30
CA PHE A 24 25.20 11.16 -1.18
C PHE A 24 26.16 10.23 -1.92
N ASP A 25 26.47 9.10 -1.30
CA ASP A 25 27.23 8.02 -1.94
C ASP A 25 26.36 7.15 -2.86
N LEU A 26 25.05 7.17 -2.66
CA LEU A 26 24.09 6.33 -3.36
C LEU A 26 22.71 7.00 -3.45
N ILE A 27 22.10 6.95 -4.64
CA ILE A 27 20.72 7.34 -4.91
C ILE A 27 20.01 6.15 -5.55
N VAL A 28 18.92 5.69 -4.92
CA VAL A 28 18.11 4.57 -5.43
C VAL A 28 16.74 5.07 -5.91
N PRO A 29 16.58 5.41 -7.21
CA PRO A 29 15.29 5.82 -7.75
C PRO A 29 14.37 4.61 -7.99
N LEU A 30 13.06 4.80 -7.78
CA LEU A 30 12.06 3.74 -8.04
C LEU A 30 11.75 3.53 -9.52
N SER A 31 12.21 4.42 -10.41
CA SER A 31 11.97 4.28 -11.86
C SER A 31 13.00 5.03 -12.69
N THR A 32 13.13 4.64 -13.95
CA THR A 32 14.01 5.29 -14.94
C THR A 32 13.72 6.78 -15.06
N THR A 33 12.45 7.19 -15.05
CA THR A 33 12.07 8.60 -15.09
C THR A 33 12.61 9.38 -13.89
N GLN A 34 12.64 8.75 -12.70
CA GLN A 34 13.21 9.39 -11.51
C GLN A 34 14.73 9.47 -11.59
N ALA A 35 15.40 8.43 -12.11
CA ALA A 35 16.84 8.44 -12.35
C ALA A 35 17.24 9.58 -13.29
N ILE A 36 16.55 9.72 -14.42
CA ILE A 36 16.77 10.80 -15.40
C ILE A 36 16.61 12.17 -14.72
N ARG A 37 15.58 12.36 -13.89
CA ARG A 37 15.40 13.62 -13.15
C ARG A 37 16.55 13.92 -12.20
N PHE A 38 17.08 12.93 -11.49
CA PHE A 38 18.25 13.12 -10.64
C PHE A 38 19.49 13.51 -11.45
N GLN A 39 19.72 12.85 -12.59
CA GLN A 39 20.81 13.18 -13.49
C GLN A 39 20.68 14.60 -14.08
N LEU A 40 19.47 15.02 -14.46
CA LEU A 40 19.18 16.38 -14.91
C LEU A 40 19.35 17.43 -13.79
N LEU A 41 19.23 17.02 -12.52
CA LEU A 41 19.58 17.83 -11.35
C LEU A 41 21.07 17.71 -10.97
N GLN A 42 21.90 17.19 -11.88
CA GLN A 42 23.36 17.05 -11.75
C GLN A 42 23.84 16.06 -10.66
N ALA A 43 23.01 15.10 -10.25
CA ALA A 43 23.52 13.96 -9.50
C ALA A 43 24.55 13.19 -10.35
N PRO A 44 25.72 12.80 -9.78
CA PRO A 44 26.70 11.99 -10.50
C PRO A 44 26.06 10.67 -10.99
N PRO A 45 26.21 10.29 -12.27
CA PRO A 45 25.61 9.05 -12.78
C PRO A 45 26.09 7.80 -12.04
N SER A 46 27.33 7.79 -11.54
CA SER A 46 27.95 6.66 -10.83
C SER A 46 27.25 6.31 -9.51
N ILE A 47 26.55 7.25 -8.88
CA ILE A 47 25.87 7.02 -7.59
C ILE A 47 24.39 6.63 -7.79
N ILE A 48 23.86 6.66 -9.01
CA ILE A 48 22.45 6.34 -9.28
C ILE A 48 22.33 4.85 -9.64
N ASN A 49 21.72 4.06 -8.76
CA ASN A 49 21.59 2.61 -8.93
C ASN A 49 20.17 2.12 -8.60
N PHE A 50 19.72 1.04 -9.22
CA PHE A 50 18.39 0.47 -8.95
C PHE A 50 18.47 -0.71 -7.98
N ALA A 51 17.59 -0.74 -6.97
CA ALA A 51 17.50 -1.83 -6.00
C ALA A 51 16.05 -2.35 -5.78
N GLY A 52 15.11 -1.99 -6.66
CA GLY A 52 13.69 -2.27 -6.49
C GLY A 52 12.96 -1.25 -5.60
N ASP A 53 11.67 -1.48 -5.34
CA ASP A 53 10.85 -0.64 -4.47
C ASP A 53 10.69 -1.32 -3.10
N LEU A 54 11.12 -0.62 -2.05
CA LEU A 54 11.07 -1.09 -0.66
C LEU A 54 9.65 -1.46 -0.21
N LYS A 55 8.61 -0.90 -0.84
CA LYS A 55 7.21 -1.27 -0.56
C LYS A 55 6.88 -2.72 -0.84
N TYR A 56 7.67 -3.40 -1.68
CA TYR A 56 7.50 -4.81 -1.98
C TYR A 56 8.42 -5.71 -1.15
N VAL A 57 9.27 -5.13 -0.29
CA VAL A 57 10.06 -5.88 0.67
C VAL A 57 9.16 -6.21 1.85
N VAL A 58 8.37 -7.26 1.69
CA VAL A 58 7.53 -7.82 2.74
C VAL A 58 8.20 -9.10 3.22
N GLU A 59 8.76 -9.08 4.43
CA GLU A 59 9.16 -10.31 5.12
C GLU A 59 7.91 -10.97 5.71
N PRO A 60 7.57 -12.21 5.34
CA PRO A 60 6.47 -12.96 5.95
C PRO A 60 6.65 -13.11 7.48
N ASP A 61 7.89 -13.02 7.93
CA ASP A 61 8.33 -13.37 9.27
C ASP A 61 8.12 -12.26 10.31
N MET A 62 7.92 -11.00 9.92
CA MET A 62 7.62 -9.92 10.89
C MET A 62 6.22 -10.07 11.51
N THR A 63 5.37 -10.93 10.93
CA THR A 63 4.08 -11.38 11.46
C THR A 63 4.22 -12.47 12.55
N LYS A 64 5.41 -13.05 12.76
CA LYS A 64 5.66 -14.15 13.74
C LYS A 64 5.30 -13.82 15.18
N ARG A 65 5.24 -12.54 15.55
CA ARG A 65 4.96 -12.13 16.93
C ARG A 65 3.52 -12.43 17.39
N ASN A 66 2.58 -12.67 16.46
CA ASN A 66 1.17 -12.97 16.76
C ASN A 66 0.65 -14.27 16.12
N ILE A 67 1.54 -15.16 15.64
CA ILE A 67 1.13 -16.33 14.85
C ILE A 67 0.15 -17.25 15.60
N ALA A 68 0.39 -17.50 16.89
CA ALA A 68 -0.47 -18.38 17.68
C ALA A 68 -1.94 -17.96 17.64
N SER A 69 -2.23 -16.64 17.74
CA SER A 69 -3.61 -16.12 17.67
C SER A 69 -4.22 -16.15 16.27
N THR A 70 -3.40 -16.25 15.23
CA THR A 70 -3.88 -16.31 13.84
C THR A 70 -4.00 -17.73 13.30
N GLU A 71 -3.34 -18.71 13.91
CA GLU A 71 -3.47 -20.13 13.57
C GLU A 71 -4.83 -20.66 14.01
N ASP A 72 -5.24 -20.39 15.25
CA ASP A 72 -6.58 -20.75 15.75
C ASP A 72 -7.70 -20.20 14.85
N LEU A 73 -7.59 -18.92 14.43
CA LEU A 73 -8.56 -18.31 13.53
C LEU A 73 -8.54 -18.91 12.12
N LYS A 74 -7.36 -19.33 11.63
CA LYS A 74 -7.25 -20.02 10.34
C LYS A 74 -7.92 -21.39 10.39
N ASP A 75 -7.74 -22.11 11.49
CA ASP A 75 -8.34 -23.42 11.70
C ASP A 75 -9.88 -23.30 11.84
N GLU A 76 -10.38 -22.30 12.57
CA GLU A 76 -11.83 -22.04 12.66
C GLU A 76 -12.46 -21.67 11.30
N LEU A 77 -11.68 -21.10 10.38
CA LEU A 77 -12.14 -20.65 9.08
C LEU A 77 -11.80 -21.63 7.93
N SER A 78 -11.07 -22.72 8.20
CA SER A 78 -10.48 -23.58 7.15
C SER A 78 -11.52 -24.24 6.25
N ASP A 79 -12.67 -24.61 6.82
CA ASP A 79 -13.73 -25.33 6.13
C ASP A 79 -14.79 -24.40 5.51
N ARG A 80 -14.54 -23.09 5.50
CA ARG A 80 -15.50 -22.07 5.07
C ARG A 80 -14.90 -21.18 4.01
N HIS A 81 -15.73 -20.77 3.05
CA HIS A 81 -15.34 -19.68 2.15
C HIS A 81 -15.21 -18.38 2.95
N VAL A 82 -14.06 -17.73 2.87
CA VAL A 82 -13.83 -16.42 3.52
C VAL A 82 -13.65 -15.35 2.46
N TRP A 83 -14.42 -14.27 2.58
CA TRP A 83 -14.22 -13.05 1.81
C TRP A 83 -13.97 -11.88 2.76
N ILE A 84 -12.92 -11.11 2.49
CA ILE A 84 -12.50 -9.98 3.32
C ILE A 84 -12.52 -8.68 2.51
N ALA A 85 -13.16 -7.65 3.08
CA ALA A 85 -13.07 -6.26 2.64
C ALA A 85 -12.34 -5.47 3.73
N ALA A 86 -11.07 -5.12 3.49
CA ALA A 86 -10.21 -4.48 4.49
C ALA A 86 -9.92 -3.01 4.16
N SER A 87 -9.83 -2.18 5.20
CA SER A 87 -9.65 -0.73 5.10
C SER A 87 -10.76 -0.02 4.30
N VAL A 88 -12.01 -0.45 4.49
CA VAL A 88 -13.17 0.10 3.76
C VAL A 88 -13.41 1.56 4.15
N HIS A 89 -13.42 2.46 3.17
CA HIS A 89 -13.75 3.87 3.33
C HIS A 89 -15.23 4.15 3.06
N ARG A 90 -15.71 5.31 3.52
CA ARG A 90 -17.06 5.77 3.25
C ARG A 90 -17.30 5.90 1.73
N GLY A 91 -18.43 5.39 1.27
CA GLY A 91 -18.79 5.27 -0.14
C GLY A 91 -18.39 3.93 -0.77
N GLU A 92 -17.47 3.17 -0.16
CA GLU A 92 -17.09 1.84 -0.67
C GLU A 92 -17.99 0.73 -0.12
N GLU A 93 -18.64 0.96 1.04
CA GLU A 93 -19.46 -0.03 1.74
C GLU A 93 -20.59 -0.62 0.87
N GLN A 94 -21.23 0.21 0.05
CA GLN A 94 -22.34 -0.21 -0.80
C GLN A 94 -21.91 -1.27 -1.82
N VAL A 95 -20.73 -1.08 -2.40
CA VAL A 95 -20.13 -2.04 -3.34
C VAL A 95 -19.75 -3.32 -2.61
N MET A 96 -19.14 -3.21 -1.43
CA MET A 96 -18.75 -4.36 -0.62
C MET A 96 -19.95 -5.21 -0.19
N LEU A 97 -21.06 -4.56 0.19
CA LEU A 97 -22.30 -5.23 0.57
C LEU A 97 -22.99 -5.88 -0.63
N ALA A 98 -22.95 -5.27 -1.82
CA ALA A 98 -23.45 -5.88 -3.04
C ALA A 98 -22.67 -7.15 -3.41
N VAL A 99 -21.33 -7.11 -3.30
CA VAL A 99 -20.46 -8.28 -3.52
C VAL A 99 -20.79 -9.38 -2.51
N ARG A 100 -20.90 -9.06 -1.21
CA ARG A 100 -21.33 -10.01 -0.18
C ARG A 100 -22.65 -10.68 -0.54
N ARG A 101 -23.69 -9.92 -0.89
CA ARG A 101 -25.02 -10.46 -1.23
C ARG A 101 -24.94 -11.42 -2.42
N SER A 102 -24.11 -11.11 -3.41
CA SER A 102 -23.88 -11.99 -4.56
C SER A 102 -23.17 -13.28 -4.16
N LEU A 103 -22.09 -13.18 -3.37
CA LEU A 103 -21.30 -14.33 -2.92
C LEU A 103 -22.10 -15.23 -1.97
N ALA A 104 -22.89 -14.66 -1.05
CA ALA A 104 -23.69 -15.42 -0.09
C ALA A 104 -24.77 -16.29 -0.75
N ARG A 105 -25.27 -15.90 -1.94
CA ARG A 105 -26.17 -16.76 -2.73
C ARG A 105 -25.45 -17.96 -3.33
N ARG A 106 -24.16 -17.83 -3.61
CA ARG A 106 -23.35 -18.88 -4.25
C ARG A 106 -22.70 -19.82 -3.23
N TYR A 107 -22.28 -19.28 -2.10
CA TYR A 107 -21.56 -19.97 -1.03
C TYR A 107 -22.33 -19.80 0.29
N PRO A 108 -23.23 -20.75 0.64
CA PRO A 108 -24.05 -20.65 1.85
C PRO A 108 -23.25 -20.64 3.16
N ASP A 109 -22.05 -21.20 3.13
CA ASP A 109 -21.10 -21.28 4.24
C ASP A 109 -20.22 -20.02 4.40
N LEU A 110 -20.34 -19.04 3.49
CA LEU A 110 -19.50 -17.84 3.42
C LEU A 110 -19.39 -17.09 4.75
N VAL A 111 -18.15 -16.86 5.17
CA VAL A 111 -17.79 -15.86 6.18
C VAL A 111 -17.40 -14.57 5.47
N THR A 112 -18.00 -13.46 5.88
CA THR A 112 -17.62 -12.13 5.42
C THR A 112 -16.96 -11.36 6.54
N ILE A 113 -15.73 -10.92 6.34
CA ILE A 113 -15.00 -10.06 7.28
C ILE A 113 -14.93 -8.66 6.66
N ILE A 114 -15.51 -7.67 7.33
CA ILE A 114 -15.45 -6.27 6.90
C ILE A 114 -14.66 -5.49 7.94
N VAL A 115 -13.58 -4.86 7.52
CA VAL A 115 -12.71 -4.04 8.37
C VAL A 115 -12.78 -2.59 7.88
N PRO A 116 -13.63 -1.74 8.47
CA PRO A 116 -13.73 -0.33 8.10
C PRO A 116 -12.44 0.42 8.45
N ARG A 117 -12.07 1.40 7.63
CA ARG A 117 -10.94 2.29 7.92
C ARG A 117 -11.17 3.12 9.19
N HIS A 118 -12.42 3.50 9.44
CA HIS A 118 -12.86 4.29 10.59
C HIS A 118 -14.03 3.58 11.27
N LEU A 119 -13.95 3.37 12.59
CA LEU A 119 -14.94 2.60 13.35
C LEU A 119 -16.36 3.17 13.29
N GLN A 120 -16.52 4.48 13.10
CA GLN A 120 -17.82 5.12 12.95
C GLN A 120 -18.62 4.56 11.76
N LEU A 121 -17.93 4.11 10.70
CA LEU A 121 -18.56 3.51 9.52
C LEU A 121 -19.14 2.12 9.84
N ALA A 122 -18.64 1.44 10.87
CA ALA A 122 -19.11 0.10 11.23
C ALA A 122 -20.62 0.07 11.54
N HIS A 123 -21.13 1.09 12.25
CA HIS A 123 -22.55 1.18 12.59
C HIS A 123 -23.44 1.21 11.35
N HIS A 124 -23.09 2.02 10.36
CA HIS A 124 -23.82 2.12 9.09
C HIS A 124 -23.82 0.79 8.32
N ILE A 125 -22.68 0.09 8.31
CA ILE A 125 -22.57 -1.22 7.66
C ILE A 125 -23.44 -2.27 8.36
N VAL A 126 -23.50 -2.25 9.70
CA VAL A 126 -24.36 -3.16 10.47
C VAL A 126 -25.84 -2.88 10.19
N GLU A 127 -26.25 -1.62 10.14
CA GLU A 127 -27.63 -1.23 9.82
C GLU A 127 -28.06 -1.69 8.42
N GLU A 128 -27.20 -1.56 7.40
CA GLU A 128 -27.50 -2.04 6.03
C GLU A 128 -27.50 -3.58 5.88
N LEU A 129 -27.01 -4.30 6.90
CA LEU A 129 -26.92 -5.76 6.93
C LEU A 129 -28.10 -6.42 7.67
N GLN A 130 -28.88 -5.67 8.45
CA GLN A 130 -30.11 -6.12 9.10
C GLN A 130 -31.26 -6.19 8.09
#